data_AF-A0A1A8D8Q4-F1
#
_entry.id   AF-A0A1A8D8Q4-F1
#
_cell.length_a   1.000
_cell.length_b   1.000
_cell.length_c   1.000
_cell.angle_alpha   90.00
_cell.angle_beta   90.00
_cell.angle_gamma   90.00
#
_symmetry.space_group_name_H-M   'P 1'
#
loop_
_entity.id
_entity.type
_entity.pdbx_description
1 polymer ?
#
loop_
_entity_poly.entity_id
_entity_poly.type
_entity_poly.pdbx_seq_one_letter_code
_entity_poly.pdbx_strand_id
1 'polypeptide(L)'
;LGGFSIVDRVCESTTHVVSGGHRRTLNILLGIARGCWILSFEWILWCLEQSHWIPEEPYELSEQFPAAQICRLQRHLSAGEHQQDLFQNLPAMFVSQHSQPPSQTLVELIELCGGQTCKTVRRAGICIGRHSGRRPEGCRMLSEQW
;
A
#
# COMPACT_ATOMS: atom_id res chain seq x y z
N LEU A 1 25.11 11.23 4.50
CA LEU A 1 23.96 12.06 4.93
C LEU A 1 23.40 11.64 6.29
N GLY A 2 23.34 10.34 6.62
CA GLY A 2 22.77 9.89 7.90
C GLY A 2 21.25 10.07 7.98
N GLY A 3 20.63 9.76 9.12
CA GLY A 3 19.20 10.03 9.36
C GLY A 3 18.21 8.97 8.86
N PHE A 4 18.65 7.95 8.13
CA PHE A 4 17.79 6.85 7.67
C PHE A 4 18.40 5.48 7.95
N SER A 5 17.52 4.51 8.21
CA SER A 5 17.82 3.09 8.18
C SER A 5 17.15 2.45 6.96
N ILE A 6 17.86 1.56 6.26
CA ILE A 6 17.32 0.83 5.11
C ILE A 6 16.69 -0.47 5.60
N VAL A 7 15.51 -0.78 5.09
CA VAL A 7 14.77 -2.02 5.36
C VAL A 7 14.33 -2.65 4.04
N ASP A 8 14.25 -3.98 4.00
CA ASP A 8 13.90 -4.71 2.77
C ASP A 8 12.40 -4.62 2.42
N ARG A 9 11.56 -4.45 3.45
CA ARG A 9 10.11 -4.37 3.31
C ARG A 9 9.59 -3.13 4.04
N VAL A 10 8.60 -2.49 3.42
CA VAL A 10 7.86 -1.39 4.04
C VAL A 10 7.23 -1.88 5.35
N CYS A 11 7.41 -1.11 6.41
CA CYS A 11 6.86 -1.35 7.73
C CYS A 11 6.35 -0.03 8.35
N GLU A 12 5.90 -0.08 9.60
CA GLU A 12 5.30 1.06 10.31
C GLU A 12 6.23 2.29 10.43
N SER A 13 7.54 2.07 10.52
CA SER A 13 8.53 3.15 10.62
C SER A 13 8.99 3.67 9.26
N THR A 14 8.53 3.08 8.14
CA THR A 14 8.92 3.51 6.80
C THR A 14 8.27 4.85 6.46
N THR A 15 9.10 5.81 6.04
CA THR A 15 8.65 7.14 5.60
C THR A 15 8.88 7.38 4.12
N HIS A 16 9.85 6.69 3.51
CA HIS A 16 10.27 6.86 2.13
C HIS A 16 10.41 5.50 1.43
N VAL A 17 9.90 5.41 0.21
CA VAL A 17 10.10 4.30 -0.70
C VAL A 17 10.71 4.86 -1.97
N VAL A 18 11.96 4.48 -2.24
CA VAL A 18 12.68 4.91 -3.45
C VAL A 18 12.57 3.82 -4.50
N SER A 19 12.11 4.18 -5.69
CA SER A 19 11.96 3.26 -6.82
C SER A 19 13.06 3.44 -7.86
N GLY A 20 13.66 2.32 -8.28
CA GLY A 20 14.57 2.28 -9.44
C GLY A 20 13.86 2.29 -10.81
N GLY A 21 12.52 2.34 -10.84
CA GLY A 21 11.75 2.42 -12.08
C GLY A 21 10.23 2.44 -11.84
N HIS A 22 9.43 2.47 -12.91
CA HIS A 22 7.98 2.66 -12.82
C HIS A 22 7.18 1.37 -12.57
N ARG A 23 7.72 0.42 -11.80
CA ARG A 23 7.07 -0.87 -11.55
C ARG A 23 6.21 -0.81 -10.28
N ARG A 24 4.95 -1.25 -10.40
CA ARG A 24 4.03 -1.41 -9.26
C ARG A 24 4.41 -2.65 -8.44
N THR A 25 5.32 -2.48 -7.49
CA THR A 25 5.74 -3.55 -6.56
C THR A 25 4.93 -3.53 -5.26
N LEU A 26 5.07 -4.58 -4.44
CA LEU A 26 4.46 -4.63 -3.11
C LEU A 26 4.92 -3.49 -2.20
N ASN A 27 6.20 -3.12 -2.23
CA ASN A 27 6.71 -1.99 -1.44
C ASN A 27 6.11 -0.66 -1.91
N ILE A 28 5.84 -0.48 -3.20
CA ILE A 28 5.12 0.71 -3.69
C ILE A 28 3.69 0.73 -3.14
N LEU A 29 2.95 -0.39 -3.25
CA LEU A 29 1.57 -0.47 -2.76
C LEU A 29 1.49 -0.25 -1.24
N LEU A 30 2.36 -0.87 -0.46
CA LEU A 30 2.42 -0.71 1.00
C LEU A 30 2.84 0.72 1.38
N GLY A 31 3.79 1.31 0.65
CA GLY A 31 4.21 2.69 0.86
C GLY A 31 3.05 3.67 0.64
N ILE A 32 2.29 3.49 -0.44
CA ILE A 32 1.09 4.30 -0.72
C ILE A 32 0.06 4.11 0.39
N ALA A 33 -0.28 2.87 0.76
CA ALA A 33 -1.25 2.59 1.82
C ALA A 33 -0.85 3.25 3.15
N ARG A 34 0.45 3.29 3.47
CA ARG A 34 0.98 3.96 4.66
C ARG A 34 1.19 5.46 4.52
N GLY A 35 0.95 6.06 3.34
CA GLY A 35 1.19 7.48 3.08
C GLY A 35 2.66 7.88 3.11
N CYS A 36 3.57 7.00 2.71
CA CYS A 36 4.99 7.29 2.56
C CYS A 36 5.24 8.18 1.33
N TRP A 37 6.39 8.85 1.29
CA TRP A 37 6.94 9.39 0.05
C TRP A 37 7.27 8.25 -0.92
N ILE A 38 6.78 8.33 -2.15
CA ILE A 38 7.13 7.40 -3.24
C ILE A 38 7.97 8.16 -4.25
N LEU A 39 9.29 7.94 -4.23
CA LEU A 39 10.25 8.80 -4.92
C LEU A 39 11.00 8.07 -6.04
N SER A 40 11.42 8.83 -7.04
CA SER A 40 12.40 8.36 -8.03
C SER A 40 13.79 8.23 -7.40
N PHE A 41 14.64 7.39 -8.00
CA PHE A 41 16.04 7.27 -7.57
C PHE A 41 16.85 8.58 -7.73
N GLU A 42 16.39 9.51 -8.57
CA GLU A 42 17.06 10.80 -8.76
C GLU A 42 17.12 11.63 -7.48
N TRP A 43 16.15 11.49 -6.57
CA TRP A 43 16.19 12.16 -5.27
C TRP A 43 17.47 11.80 -4.50
N ILE A 44 17.87 10.53 -4.51
CA ILE A 44 19.10 10.07 -3.85
C ILE A 44 20.34 10.68 -4.51
N LEU A 45 20.36 10.73 -5.86
CA LEU A 45 21.48 11.31 -6.61
C LEU A 45 21.66 12.79 -6.30
N TRP A 46 20.57 13.56 -6.28
CA TRP A 46 20.62 14.98 -5.98
C TRP A 46 20.90 15.28 -4.50
N CYS A 47 20.39 14.46 -3.57
CA CYS A 47 20.77 14.56 -2.16
C CYS A 47 22.29 14.36 -1.98
N LEU A 48 22.87 13.40 -2.71
CA LEU A 48 24.30 13.13 -2.67
C LEU A 48 25.10 14.32 -3.21
N GLU A 49 24.70 14.86 -4.37
CA GLU A 49 25.33 16.02 -4.99
C GLU A 49 25.30 17.25 -4.05
N GLN A 50 24.15 17.53 -3.43
CA GLN A 50 23.98 18.66 -2.50
C GLN A 50 24.53 18.39 -1.10
N SER A 51 25.00 17.18 -0.80
CA SER A 51 25.50 16.77 0.51
C SER A 51 24.50 16.94 1.67
N HIS A 52 23.19 16.98 1.39
CA HIS A 52 22.11 16.96 2.38
C HIS A 52 20.81 16.40 1.78
N TRP A 53 19.84 16.03 2.63
CA TRP A 53 18.51 15.64 2.17
C TRP A 53 17.78 16.88 1.63
N ILE A 54 17.35 16.82 0.37
CA ILE A 54 16.62 17.89 -0.31
C ILE A 54 15.10 17.62 -0.33
N PRO A 55 14.26 18.62 -0.62
CA PRO A 55 12.81 18.42 -0.71
C PRO A 55 12.43 17.28 -1.65
N GLU A 56 11.51 16.44 -1.19
CA GLU A 56 11.10 15.20 -1.84
C GLU A 56 10.13 15.43 -3.00
N GLU A 57 9.27 16.45 -2.88
CA GLU A 57 8.13 16.73 -3.79
C GLU A 57 8.47 16.75 -5.29
N PRO A 58 9.59 17.37 -5.75
CA PRO A 58 9.95 17.34 -7.17
C PRO A 58 10.26 15.94 -7.73
N TYR A 59 10.50 14.97 -6.86
CA TYR A 59 10.88 13.60 -7.20
C TYR A 59 9.77 12.58 -6.88
N GLU A 60 8.61 13.06 -6.43
CA GLU A 60 7.45 12.21 -6.14
C GLU A 60 6.88 11.61 -7.43
N LEU A 61 6.70 10.29 -7.45
CA LEU A 61 6.23 9.53 -8.62
C LEU A 61 4.70 9.61 -8.80
N SER A 62 4.13 10.81 -8.65
CA SER A 62 2.68 11.06 -8.63
C SER A 62 2.01 10.82 -9.98
N GLU A 63 2.73 11.02 -11.09
CA GLU A 63 2.24 10.73 -12.45
C GLU A 63 1.97 9.22 -12.62
N GLN A 64 2.88 8.37 -12.14
CA GLN A 64 2.77 6.92 -12.29
C GLN A 64 1.93 6.28 -11.18
N PHE A 65 1.90 6.90 -10.01
CA PHE A 65 1.15 6.45 -8.84
C PHE A 65 0.33 7.61 -8.25
N PRO A 66 -0.81 7.98 -8.85
CA PRO A 66 -1.61 9.14 -8.40
C PRO A 66 -2.02 9.09 -6.92
N ALA A 67 -2.22 7.88 -6.39
CA ALA A 67 -2.57 7.69 -4.98
C ALA A 67 -1.41 8.02 -4.01
N ALA A 68 -0.15 8.05 -4.45
CA ALA A 68 1.00 8.34 -3.59
C ALA A 68 0.87 9.71 -2.91
N GLN A 69 0.67 10.76 -3.72
CA GLN A 69 0.53 12.12 -3.21
C GLN A 69 -0.72 12.28 -2.34
N ILE A 70 -1.85 11.70 -2.77
CA ILE A 70 -3.13 11.76 -2.03
C ILE A 70 -2.96 11.15 -0.64
N CYS A 71 -2.49 9.91 -0.57
CA CYS A 71 -2.33 9.18 0.68
C CYS A 71 -1.29 9.81 1.61
N ARG A 72 -0.21 10.36 1.05
CA ARG A 72 0.81 11.10 1.82
C ARG A 72 0.25 12.38 2.42
N LEU A 73 -0.47 13.19 1.63
CA LEU A 73 -1.07 14.43 2.12
C LEU A 73 -2.11 14.15 3.21
N GLN A 74 -2.93 13.12 3.05
CA GLN A 74 -3.87 12.68 4.08
C GLN A 74 -3.14 12.32 5.39
N ARG A 75 -2.03 11.57 5.31
CA ARG A 75 -1.20 11.27 6.48
C ARG A 75 -0.66 12.54 7.15
N HIS A 76 -0.15 13.49 6.37
CA HIS A 76 0.41 14.72 6.91
C HIS A 76 -0.65 15.59 7.62
N LEU A 77 -1.88 15.58 7.14
CA LEU A 77 -3.00 16.33 7.72
C LEU A 77 -3.67 15.60 8.91
N SER A 78 -3.34 14.33 9.14
CA SER A 78 -3.90 13.56 10.25
C SER A 78 -3.32 14.01 11.58
N ALA A 79 -4.19 14.26 12.58
CA ALA A 79 -3.79 14.68 13.92
C ALA A 79 -3.38 13.51 14.84
N GLY A 80 -3.19 12.29 14.30
CA GLY A 80 -2.99 11.06 15.06
C GLY A 80 -2.52 9.89 14.19
N GLU A 81 -2.82 8.66 14.59
CA GLU A 81 -2.53 7.48 13.76
C GLU A 81 -3.34 7.55 12.47
N HIS A 82 -2.64 7.76 11.36
CA HIS A 82 -3.24 7.83 10.03
C HIS A 82 -3.72 6.46 9.57
N GLN A 83 -5.01 6.34 9.27
CA GLN A 83 -5.58 5.18 8.59
C GLN A 83 -6.33 5.67 7.35
N GLN A 84 -6.10 4.99 6.23
CA GLN A 84 -6.83 5.24 4.99
C GLN A 84 -8.25 4.68 5.13
N ASP A 85 -9.19 5.20 4.33
CA ASP A 85 -10.59 4.84 4.42
C ASP A 85 -11.18 4.27 3.11
N LEU A 86 -10.31 3.97 2.14
CA LEU A 86 -10.66 3.50 0.80
C LEU A 86 -11.65 2.32 0.80
N PHE A 87 -11.50 1.40 1.75
CA PHE A 87 -12.32 0.20 1.87
C PHE A 87 -13.27 0.22 3.08
N GLN A 88 -13.42 1.33 3.79
CA GLN A 88 -14.19 1.41 5.05
C GLN A 88 -15.65 0.97 4.92
N ASN A 89 -16.25 1.24 3.75
CA ASN A 89 -17.68 0.97 3.48
C ASN A 89 -17.91 -0.34 2.72
N LEU A 90 -16.87 -1.16 2.56
CA LEU A 90 -16.98 -2.44 1.87
C LEU A 90 -17.27 -3.57 2.86
N PRO A 91 -18.02 -4.61 2.43
CA PRO A 91 -18.25 -5.77 3.27
C PRO A 91 -16.93 -6.51 3.54
N ALA A 92 -16.92 -7.34 4.59
CA ALA A 92 -15.76 -8.12 4.96
C ALA A 92 -15.22 -8.96 3.78
N MET A 93 -13.90 -8.89 3.63
CA MET A 93 -13.15 -9.53 2.55
C MET A 93 -12.50 -10.83 3.02
N PHE A 94 -12.63 -11.89 2.24
CA PHE A 94 -11.83 -13.10 2.40
C PHE A 94 -10.76 -13.12 1.31
N VAL A 95 -9.50 -13.34 1.68
CA VAL A 95 -8.38 -13.48 0.74
C VAL A 95 -8.01 -14.96 0.63
N SER A 96 -7.95 -15.47 -0.59
CA SER A 96 -7.54 -16.86 -0.86
C SER A 96 -6.11 -17.11 -0.38
N GLN A 97 -5.86 -18.27 0.23
CA GLN A 97 -4.51 -18.69 0.65
C GLN A 97 -3.56 -18.91 -0.53
N HIS A 98 -4.09 -19.07 -1.74
CA HIS A 98 -3.33 -19.28 -2.96
C HIS A 98 -3.20 -18.00 -3.81
N SER A 99 -3.49 -16.83 -3.22
CA SER A 99 -3.44 -15.56 -3.93
C SER A 99 -2.02 -15.21 -4.38
N GLN A 100 -1.93 -14.45 -5.46
CA GLN A 100 -0.70 -13.77 -5.84
C GLN A 100 -0.98 -12.27 -6.02
N PRO A 101 -0.39 -11.40 -5.17
CA PRO A 101 0.64 -11.64 -4.15
C PRO A 101 0.16 -12.43 -2.91
N PRO A 102 1.07 -12.85 -1.99
CA PRO A 102 0.73 -13.67 -0.83
C PRO A 102 -0.39 -13.08 0.03
N SER A 103 -1.26 -13.95 0.54
CA SER A 103 -2.51 -13.54 1.20
C SER A 103 -2.30 -12.59 2.38
N GLN A 104 -1.23 -12.79 3.16
CA GLN A 104 -0.91 -11.93 4.30
C GLN A 104 -0.64 -10.48 3.88
N THR A 105 0.03 -10.27 2.76
CA THR A 105 0.31 -8.93 2.24
C THR A 105 -0.94 -8.27 1.69
N LEU A 106 -1.83 -9.02 1.04
CA LEU A 106 -3.13 -8.50 0.61
C LEU A 106 -4.03 -8.14 1.80
N VAL A 107 -4.03 -8.97 2.86
CA VAL A 107 -4.73 -8.66 4.12
C VAL A 107 -4.19 -7.37 4.73
N GLU A 108 -2.87 -7.23 4.83
CA GLU A 108 -2.24 -6.00 5.34
C GLU A 108 -2.66 -4.77 4.50
N LEU A 109 -2.60 -4.86 3.17
CA LEU A 109 -3.04 -3.77 2.29
C LEU A 109 -4.51 -3.41 2.51
N ILE A 110 -5.39 -4.40 2.64
CA ILE A 110 -6.81 -4.18 2.88
C ILE A 110 -7.02 -3.44 4.21
N GLU A 111 -6.35 -3.88 5.28
CA GLU A 111 -6.50 -3.32 6.62
C GLU A 111 -5.92 -1.90 6.73
N LEU A 112 -4.74 -1.66 6.14
CA LEU A 112 -4.17 -0.32 6.02
C LEU A 112 -5.09 0.63 5.24
N CYS A 113 -5.83 0.09 4.27
CA CYS A 113 -6.83 0.79 3.45
C CYS A 113 -8.21 0.91 4.12
N GLY A 114 -8.34 0.60 5.41
CA GLY A 114 -9.60 0.73 6.17
C GLY A 114 -10.58 -0.42 5.98
N GLY A 115 -10.19 -1.47 5.26
CA GLY A 115 -11.04 -2.62 4.98
C GLY A 115 -11.04 -3.65 6.10
N GLN A 116 -12.10 -4.45 6.16
CA GLN A 116 -12.23 -5.55 7.11
C GLN A 116 -11.93 -6.88 6.43
N THR A 117 -11.09 -7.71 7.06
CA THR A 117 -10.80 -9.07 6.58
C THR A 117 -11.48 -10.13 7.44
N CYS A 118 -11.74 -11.30 6.85
CA CYS A 118 -12.30 -12.44 7.55
C CYS A 118 -11.60 -13.74 7.17
N LYS A 119 -11.55 -14.68 8.13
CA LYS A 119 -10.83 -15.96 7.97
C LYS A 119 -11.61 -17.02 7.19
N THR A 120 -12.89 -16.78 6.90
CA THR A 120 -13.80 -17.77 6.31
C THR A 120 -14.68 -17.16 5.25
N VAL A 121 -14.77 -17.83 4.09
CA VAL A 121 -15.64 -17.45 2.95
C VAL A 121 -17.10 -17.27 3.36
N ARG A 122 -17.60 -18.01 4.35
CA ARG A 122 -18.99 -17.91 4.82
C ARG A 122 -19.38 -16.53 5.36
N ARG A 123 -18.40 -15.75 5.83
CA ARG A 123 -18.59 -14.41 6.41
C ARG A 123 -18.26 -13.30 5.42
N ALA A 124 -17.80 -13.64 4.23
CA ALA A 124 -17.29 -12.69 3.26
C ALA A 124 -18.41 -12.16 2.36
N GLY A 125 -18.44 -10.85 2.15
CA GLY A 125 -19.21 -10.24 1.06
C GLY A 125 -18.40 -10.10 -0.22
N ILE A 126 -17.06 -10.13 -0.11
CA ILE A 126 -16.10 -10.13 -1.21
C ILE A 126 -15.07 -11.21 -0.97
N CYS A 127 -14.78 -12.02 -1.99
CA CYS A 127 -13.69 -12.98 -2.00
C CYS A 127 -12.65 -12.56 -3.04
N ILE A 128 -11.39 -12.47 -2.63
CA ILE A 128 -10.26 -12.03 -3.45
C ILE A 128 -9.38 -13.25 -3.78
N GLY A 129 -9.07 -13.41 -5.06
CA GLY A 129 -8.30 -14.52 -5.60
C GLY A 129 -9.14 -15.77 -5.87
N ARG A 130 -8.50 -16.81 -6.40
CA ARG A 130 -9.18 -18.04 -6.81
C ARG A 130 -9.70 -18.81 -5.59
N HIS A 131 -10.97 -19.22 -5.64
CA HIS A 131 -11.61 -20.08 -4.65
C HIS A 131 -12.60 -21.04 -5.34
N SER A 132 -12.53 -22.35 -5.03
CA SER A 132 -13.34 -23.40 -5.67
C SER A 132 -14.47 -23.95 -4.79
N GLY A 133 -14.56 -23.56 -3.52
CA GLY A 133 -15.59 -24.02 -2.60
C GLY A 133 -16.92 -23.27 -2.70
N ARG A 134 -17.94 -23.77 -1.97
CA ARG A 134 -19.24 -23.10 -1.83
C ARG A 134 -19.08 -21.73 -1.16
N ARG A 135 -19.86 -20.75 -1.64
CA ARG A 135 -19.85 -19.37 -1.17
C ARG A 135 -21.24 -18.92 -0.73
N PRO A 136 -21.35 -17.91 0.14
CA PRO A 136 -22.62 -17.25 0.43
C PRO A 136 -23.28 -16.69 -0.83
N GLU A 137 -24.60 -16.68 -0.84
CA GLU A 137 -25.38 -16.00 -1.87
C GLU A 137 -25.06 -14.48 -1.84
N GLY A 138 -24.92 -13.86 -3.01
CA GLY A 138 -24.53 -12.46 -3.14
C GLY A 138 -23.03 -12.14 -2.94
N CYS A 139 -22.19 -13.11 -2.56
CA CYS A 139 -20.75 -12.88 -2.40
C CYS A 139 -20.06 -12.61 -3.75
N ARG A 140 -19.36 -11.47 -3.87
CA ARG A 140 -18.58 -11.10 -5.06
C ARG A 140 -17.25 -11.85 -5.11
N MET A 141 -16.83 -12.24 -6.32
CA MET A 141 -15.52 -12.86 -6.57
C MET A 141 -14.69 -11.89 -7.41
N LEU A 142 -13.53 -11.49 -6.91
CA LEU A 142 -12.64 -10.53 -7.54
C LEU A 142 -11.23 -11.11 -7.62
N SER A 143 -10.47 -10.69 -8.63
CA SER A 143 -9.04 -10.99 -8.68
C SER A 143 -8.28 -10.09 -7.72
N GLU A 144 -7.02 -10.44 -7.46
CA GLU A 144 -6.07 -9.65 -6.69
C GLU A 144 -5.72 -8.29 -7.32
N GLN A 145 -6.20 -8.01 -8.55
CA GLN A 145 -5.92 -6.77 -9.28
C GLN A 145 -6.99 -5.68 -9.08
N TRP A 146 -8.17 -6.04 -8.57
CA TRP A 146 -9.22 -5.09 -8.21
C TRP A 146 -8.76 -4.20 -7.05
#